data_AF-A0A3B9KP64-F1
#
_entry.id   AF-A0A3B9KP64-F1
#
_cell.length_a   1.000
_cell.length_b   1.000
_cell.length_c   1.000
_cell.angle_alpha   90.00
_cell.angle_beta   90.00
_cell.angle_gamma   90.00
#
_symmetry.space_group_name_H-M   'P 1'
#
loop_
_entity.id
_entity.type
_entity.pdbx_description
1 polymer ?
#
loop_
_entity_poly.entity_id
_entity_poly.type
_entity_poly.pdbx_seq_one_letter_code
_entity_poly.pdbx_strand_id
1 'polypeptide(L)'
;MKSALVILTFCLATFVMGQDYQQGMEDDMEAFRRYQQQDEEALSDFQKKDREAFEAFKKKVEKEWGDFISSTPNDWVEYSEDLQNRSKVDFEKGEVTIEILVDKNEAKNEAVVKEKLAKAVEHVATTRAKAQDFP
;
A
#
# COMPACT_ATOMS: atom_id res chain seq x y z
N MET A 1 2.46 21.05 69.42
CA MET A 1 1.21 20.50 68.81
C MET A 1 0.91 21.09 67.44
N LYS A 2 0.83 22.42 67.27
CA LYS A 2 0.52 23.05 65.96
C LYS A 2 1.50 22.66 64.84
N SER A 3 2.80 22.62 65.13
CA SER A 3 3.83 22.26 64.13
C SER A 3 3.77 20.80 63.68
N ALA A 4 3.38 19.87 64.57
CA ALA A 4 3.21 18.45 64.22
C ALA A 4 1.98 18.20 63.33
N LEU A 5 0.90 18.96 63.56
CA LEU A 5 -0.30 18.92 62.72
C LEU A 5 -0.01 19.45 61.31
N VAL A 6 0.77 20.54 61.17
CA VAL A 6 1.16 21.12 59.88
C VAL A 6 2.05 20.16 59.07
N ILE A 7 3.00 19.50 59.73
CA ILE A 7 3.86 18.50 59.07
C ILE A 7 3.03 17.30 58.60
N LEU A 8 2.11 16.80 59.43
CA LEU A 8 1.23 15.68 59.05
C LEU A 8 0.33 16.02 57.86
N THR A 9 -0.24 17.24 57.82
CA THR A 9 -1.05 17.69 56.67
C THR A 9 -0.23 17.86 55.40
N PHE A 10 1.02 18.32 55.52
CA PHE A 10 1.92 18.44 54.37
C PHE A 10 2.31 17.06 53.81
N CYS A 11 2.63 16.10 54.68
CA CYS A 11 2.92 14.72 54.28
C CYS A 11 1.73 14.04 53.60
N LEU A 12 0.51 14.24 54.12
CA LEU A 12 -0.71 13.69 53.52
C LEU A 12 -0.95 14.26 52.11
N ALA A 13 -0.73 15.57 51.93
CA ALA A 13 -0.88 16.23 50.62
C ALA A 13 0.16 15.74 49.60
N THR A 14 1.42 15.55 50.02
CA THR A 14 2.46 14.99 49.13
C THR A 14 2.20 13.52 48.77
N PHE A 15 1.59 12.75 49.66
CA PHE A 15 1.22 11.36 49.39
C PHE A 15 0.09 11.29 48.36
N VAL A 16 -0.96 12.10 48.51
CA VAL A 16 -2.08 12.17 47.55
C VAL A 16 -1.60 12.64 46.17
N MET A 17 -0.79 13.72 46.10
CA MET A 17 -0.20 14.19 44.84
C MET A 17 0.71 13.13 44.19
N GLY A 18 1.41 12.32 44.99
CA GLY A 18 2.20 11.19 44.48
C GLY A 18 1.36 10.07 43.90
N GLN A 19 0.25 9.70 44.55
CA GLN A 19 -0.68 8.69 44.03
C GLN A 19 -1.34 9.12 42.72
N ASP A 20 -1.83 10.36 42.63
CA ASP A 20 -2.45 10.90 41.41
C ASP A 20 -1.45 10.92 40.25
N TYR A 21 -0.19 11.28 40.51
CA TYR A 21 0.88 11.25 39.51
C TYR A 21 1.19 9.81 39.04
N GLN A 22 1.26 8.85 39.96
CA GLN A 22 1.46 7.44 39.60
C GLN A 22 0.30 6.88 38.78
N GLN A 23 -0.94 7.20 39.15
CA GLN A 23 -2.13 6.79 38.41
C GLN A 23 -2.13 7.39 37.00
N GLY A 24 -1.81 8.68 36.86
CA GLY A 24 -1.69 9.32 35.55
C GLY A 24 -0.62 8.66 34.66
N MET A 25 0.52 8.30 35.23
CA MET A 25 1.56 7.55 34.50
C MET A 25 1.08 6.15 34.06
N GLU A 26 0.35 5.44 34.92
CA GLU A 26 -0.21 4.12 34.58
C GLU A 26 -1.24 4.23 33.46
N ASP A 27 -2.15 5.19 33.54
CA ASP A 27 -3.19 5.46 32.53
C ASP A 27 -2.56 5.81 31.17
N ASP A 28 -1.52 6.65 31.17
CA ASP A 28 -0.76 7.02 29.96
C ASP A 28 -0.05 5.80 29.35
N MET A 29 0.58 4.97 30.18
CA MET A 29 1.24 3.74 29.72
C MET A 29 0.24 2.75 29.13
N GLU A 30 -0.93 2.59 29.74
CA GLU A 30 -1.99 1.75 29.19
C GLU A 30 -2.55 2.28 27.88
N ALA A 31 -2.79 3.60 27.79
CA ALA A 31 -3.24 4.23 26.56
C ALA A 31 -2.23 4.03 25.42
N PHE A 32 -0.94 4.19 25.71
CA PHE A 32 0.13 3.95 24.75
C PHE A 32 0.21 2.48 24.31
N ARG A 33 0.09 1.52 25.24
CA ARG A 33 0.03 0.09 24.90
C ARG A 33 -1.16 -0.24 24.00
N ARG A 34 -2.35 0.30 24.30
CA ARG A 34 -3.54 0.12 23.46
C ARG A 34 -3.34 0.71 22.06
N TYR A 35 -2.74 1.90 21.97
CA TYR A 35 -2.40 2.50 20.67
C TYR A 35 -1.45 1.61 19.87
N GLN A 36 -0.36 1.13 20.48
CA GLN A 36 0.58 0.24 19.80
C GLN A 36 -0.09 -1.04 19.30
N GLN A 37 -0.94 -1.67 20.12
CA GLN A 37 -1.66 -2.88 19.72
C GLN A 37 -2.59 -2.62 18.52
N GLN A 38 -3.34 -1.51 18.54
CA GLN A 38 -4.23 -1.14 17.43
C GLN A 38 -3.46 -0.81 16.15
N ASP A 39 -2.31 -0.13 16.27
CA ASP A 39 -1.45 0.21 15.13
C ASP A 39 -0.82 -1.05 14.51
N GLU A 40 -0.34 -1.97 15.33
CA GLU A 40 0.19 -3.27 14.89
C GLU A 40 -0.88 -4.12 14.20
N GLU A 41 -2.09 -4.19 14.77
CA GLU A 41 -3.23 -4.89 14.18
C GLU A 41 -3.62 -4.26 12.82
N ALA A 42 -3.74 -2.94 12.75
CA ALA A 42 -4.08 -2.23 11.53
C ALA A 42 -3.03 -2.43 10.42
N LEU A 43 -1.73 -2.37 10.78
CA LEU A 43 -0.64 -2.62 9.85
C LEU A 43 -0.64 -4.07 9.35
N SER A 44 -0.86 -5.04 10.24
CA SER A 44 -0.93 -6.45 9.88
C SER A 44 -2.08 -6.73 8.93
N ASP A 45 -3.26 -6.17 9.21
CA ASP A 45 -4.45 -6.29 8.37
C ASP A 45 -4.24 -5.64 7.00
N PHE A 46 -3.60 -4.48 6.95
CA PHE A 46 -3.23 -3.81 5.71
C PHE A 46 -2.29 -4.69 4.87
N GLN A 47 -1.19 -5.16 5.45
CA GLN A 47 -0.22 -6.02 4.76
C GLN A 47 -0.85 -7.32 4.26
N LYS A 48 -1.77 -7.90 5.02
CA LYS A 48 -2.50 -9.11 4.62
C LYS A 48 -3.38 -8.84 3.40
N LYS A 49 -4.17 -7.76 3.43
CA LYS A 49 -5.06 -7.37 2.32
C LYS A 49 -4.27 -7.02 1.06
N ASP A 50 -3.20 -6.26 1.21
CA ASP A 50 -2.30 -5.87 0.13
C ASP A 50 -1.69 -7.11 -0.56
N ARG A 51 -1.13 -8.04 0.23
CA ARG A 51 -0.60 -9.30 -0.28
C ARG A 51 -1.66 -10.15 -0.98
N GLU A 52 -2.87 -10.23 -0.42
CA GLU A 52 -3.97 -10.98 -1.02
C GLU A 52 -4.42 -10.35 -2.36
N ALA A 53 -4.49 -9.02 -2.43
CA ALA A 53 -4.81 -8.28 -3.65
C ALA A 53 -3.73 -8.47 -4.73
N PHE A 54 -2.46 -8.34 -4.35
CA PHE A 54 -1.32 -8.57 -5.24
C PHE A 54 -1.31 -10.00 -5.80
N GLU A 55 -1.44 -11.02 -4.95
CA GLU A 55 -1.45 -12.43 -5.38
C GLU A 55 -2.65 -12.76 -6.28
N ALA A 56 -3.82 -12.17 -5.99
CA ALA A 56 -4.99 -12.32 -6.84
C ALA A 56 -4.80 -11.65 -8.21
N PHE A 57 -4.20 -10.45 -8.24
CA PHE A 57 -3.86 -9.75 -9.47
C PHE A 57 -2.83 -10.51 -10.30
N LYS A 58 -1.71 -10.91 -9.68
CA LYS A 58 -0.66 -11.72 -10.31
C LYS A 58 -1.23 -12.98 -10.96
N LYS A 59 -2.08 -13.73 -10.27
CA LYS A 59 -2.72 -14.92 -10.84
C LYS A 59 -3.60 -14.62 -12.05
N LYS A 60 -4.31 -13.49 -12.05
CA LYS A 60 -5.11 -13.07 -13.22
C LYS A 60 -4.20 -12.74 -14.40
N VAL A 61 -3.12 -11.99 -14.15
CA VAL A 61 -2.13 -11.64 -15.18
C VAL A 61 -1.49 -12.90 -15.75
N GLU A 62 -0.96 -13.79 -14.91
CA GLU A 62 -0.31 -15.04 -15.35
C GLU A 62 -1.26 -15.95 -16.13
N LYS A 63 -2.57 -15.89 -15.83
CA LYS A 63 -3.57 -16.65 -16.59
C LYS A 63 -3.73 -16.13 -18.02
N GLU A 64 -3.71 -14.81 -18.23
CA GLU A 64 -3.90 -14.20 -19.55
C GLU A 64 -2.58 -14.13 -20.34
N TRP A 65 -1.46 -13.84 -19.68
CA TRP A 65 -0.15 -13.59 -20.30
C TRP A 65 0.80 -14.79 -20.27
N GLY A 66 0.59 -15.73 -19.35
CA GLY A 66 1.51 -16.84 -19.08
C GLY A 66 2.68 -16.48 -18.17
N ASP A 67 2.93 -15.18 -17.94
CA ASP A 67 3.94 -14.65 -17.04
C ASP A 67 3.46 -13.38 -16.33
N PHE A 68 4.22 -12.96 -15.32
CA PHE A 68 4.02 -11.70 -14.60
C PHE A 68 5.31 -10.89 -14.60
N ILE A 69 5.22 -9.62 -15.00
CA ILE A 69 6.33 -8.67 -14.99
C ILE A 69 5.98 -7.55 -14.02
N SER A 70 6.79 -7.36 -12.99
CA SER A 70 6.67 -6.23 -12.07
C SER A 70 7.54 -5.06 -12.49
N SER A 71 7.14 -3.85 -12.09
CA SER A 71 8.01 -2.68 -12.05
C SER A 71 9.25 -2.91 -11.17
N THR A 72 10.31 -2.18 -11.46
CA THR A 72 11.52 -2.08 -10.64
C THR A 72 11.85 -0.60 -10.38
N PRO A 73 12.93 -0.26 -9.65
CA PRO A 73 13.33 1.14 -9.54
C PRO A 73 13.69 1.82 -10.88
N ASN A 74 14.07 1.04 -11.90
CA ASN A 74 14.58 1.54 -13.18
C ASN A 74 13.57 1.40 -14.34
N ASP A 75 12.50 0.65 -14.12
CA ASP A 75 11.45 0.47 -15.10
C ASP A 75 10.06 0.46 -14.46
N TRP A 76 9.09 0.91 -15.23
CA TRP A 76 7.70 0.96 -14.79
C TRP A 76 6.84 0.15 -15.73
N VAL A 77 6.13 -0.82 -15.15
CA VAL A 77 5.18 -1.68 -15.84
C VAL A 77 3.78 -1.34 -15.39
N GLU A 78 2.88 -1.14 -16.35
CA GLU A 78 1.44 -1.00 -16.13
C GLU A 78 0.70 -1.99 -17.02
N TYR A 79 -0.25 -2.71 -16.41
CA TYR A 79 -1.25 -3.49 -17.13
C TYR A 79 -2.54 -2.68 -17.29
N SER A 80 -3.18 -2.78 -18.46
CA SER A 80 -4.51 -2.20 -18.64
C SER A 80 -5.54 -2.86 -17.73
N GLU A 81 -6.64 -2.16 -17.46
CA GLU A 81 -7.71 -2.64 -16.56
C GLU A 81 -8.33 -3.96 -17.02
N ASP A 82 -8.37 -4.20 -18.33
CA ASP A 82 -8.86 -5.43 -18.97
C ASP A 82 -7.77 -6.49 -19.19
N LEU A 83 -6.53 -6.21 -18.76
CA LEU A 83 -5.33 -7.03 -18.95
C LEU A 83 -4.97 -7.33 -20.41
N GLN A 84 -5.58 -6.65 -21.38
CA GLN A 84 -5.36 -6.88 -22.81
C GLN A 84 -4.10 -6.22 -23.35
N ASN A 85 -3.51 -5.29 -22.59
CA ASN A 85 -2.21 -4.73 -22.91
C ASN A 85 -1.37 -4.51 -21.65
N ARG A 86 -0.05 -4.51 -21.84
CA ARG A 86 0.92 -4.09 -20.85
C ARG A 86 1.93 -3.16 -21.49
N SER A 87 2.38 -2.17 -20.74
CA SER A 87 3.44 -1.26 -21.15
C SER A 87 4.59 -1.31 -20.15
N LYS A 88 5.82 -1.26 -20.65
CA LYS A 88 7.04 -1.12 -19.87
C LYS A 88 7.79 0.13 -20.32
N VAL A 89 8.03 1.05 -19.39
CA VAL A 89 8.87 2.23 -19.59
C VAL A 89 10.23 1.96 -18.96
N ASP A 90 11.29 1.89 -19.77
CA ASP A 90 12.68 1.76 -19.34
C ASP A 90 13.26 3.18 -19.19
N PHE A 91 13.44 3.64 -17.94
CA PHE A 91 13.87 5.01 -17.66
C PHE A 91 15.34 5.24 -17.97
N GLU A 92 16.16 4.19 -17.98
CA GLU A 92 17.59 4.31 -18.28
C GLU A 92 17.81 4.51 -19.78
N LYS A 93 17.03 3.82 -20.62
CA LYS A 93 17.12 3.92 -22.08
C LYS A 93 16.20 4.98 -22.69
N GLY A 94 15.17 5.41 -21.95
CA GLY A 94 14.12 6.27 -22.48
C GLY A 94 13.24 5.55 -23.52
N GLU A 95 13.08 4.24 -23.37
CA GLU A 95 12.32 3.39 -24.30
C GLU A 95 11.00 2.95 -23.67
N VAL A 96 9.96 2.85 -24.51
CA VAL A 96 8.66 2.29 -24.12
C VAL A 96 8.39 1.06 -24.95
N THR A 97 8.19 -0.07 -24.28
CA THR A 97 7.72 -1.32 -24.88
C THR A 97 6.24 -1.47 -24.60
N ILE A 98 5.45 -1.72 -25.63
CA ILE A 98 3.99 -1.91 -25.52
C ILE A 98 3.67 -3.27 -26.14
N GLU A 99 2.98 -4.09 -25.38
CA GLU A 99 2.55 -5.42 -25.80
C GLU A 99 1.03 -5.52 -25.68
N ILE A 100 0.41 -6.20 -26.63
CA ILE A 100 -1.04 -6.44 -26.66
C ILE A 100 -1.32 -7.93 -26.82
N LEU A 101 -2.37 -8.42 -26.15
CA LEU A 101 -2.91 -9.75 -26.42
C LEU A 101 -3.81 -9.70 -27.65
N VAL A 102 -3.60 -10.66 -28.55
CA VAL A 102 -4.34 -10.76 -29.81
C VAL A 102 -4.69 -12.22 -30.06
N ASP A 103 -5.97 -12.49 -30.27
CA ASP A 103 -6.42 -13.84 -30.58
C ASP A 103 -5.95 -14.26 -31.99
N LYS A 104 -5.81 -15.58 -32.22
CA LYS A 104 -5.36 -16.13 -33.51
C LYS A 104 -6.18 -15.67 -34.72
N ASN A 105 -7.45 -15.33 -34.52
CA ASN A 105 -8.32 -14.82 -35.58
C ASN A 105 -8.11 -13.32 -35.80
N GLU A 106 -8.01 -12.55 -34.72
CA GLU A 106 -7.73 -11.11 -34.76
C GLU A 106 -6.34 -10.83 -35.35
N ALA A 107 -5.35 -11.68 -35.06
CA ALA A 107 -3.98 -11.55 -35.56
C ALA A 107 -3.89 -11.62 -37.10
N LYS A 108 -4.91 -12.18 -37.77
CA LYS A 108 -5.01 -12.21 -39.23
C LYS A 108 -5.59 -10.92 -39.82
N ASN A 109 -6.14 -10.04 -38.97
CA ASN A 109 -6.75 -8.78 -39.37
C ASN A 109 -5.87 -7.62 -38.90
N GLU A 110 -5.04 -7.12 -39.82
CA GLU A 110 -4.11 -6.02 -39.55
C GLU A 110 -4.81 -4.75 -39.01
N ALA A 111 -6.03 -4.46 -39.46
CA ALA A 111 -6.76 -3.28 -39.00
C ALA A 111 -7.12 -3.38 -37.51
N VAL A 112 -7.55 -4.58 -37.06
CA VAL A 112 -7.86 -4.83 -35.64
C VAL A 112 -6.60 -4.74 -34.78
N VAL A 113 -5.49 -5.31 -35.24
CA VAL A 113 -4.20 -5.24 -34.52
C VAL A 113 -3.73 -3.80 -34.39
N LYS A 114 -3.80 -3.00 -35.47
CA LYS A 114 -3.44 -1.58 -35.45
C LYS A 114 -4.32 -0.77 -34.51
N GLU A 115 -5.63 -1.04 -34.48
CA GLU A 115 -6.55 -0.36 -33.57
C GLU A 115 -6.20 -0.66 -32.10
N LYS A 116 -5.96 -1.93 -31.76
CA LYS A 116 -5.55 -2.34 -30.40
C LYS A 116 -4.23 -1.69 -29.98
N LEU A 117 -3.23 -1.69 -30.87
CA LEU A 117 -1.95 -1.02 -30.63
C LEU A 117 -2.12 0.50 -30.42
N ALA A 118 -2.92 1.15 -31.27
CA ALA A 118 -3.15 2.59 -31.15
C ALA A 118 -3.77 2.97 -29.80
N LYS A 119 -4.74 2.19 -29.32
CA LYS A 119 -5.35 2.37 -27.99
C LYS A 119 -4.33 2.16 -26.87
N ALA A 120 -3.48 1.12 -26.97
CA ALA A 120 -2.44 0.87 -25.97
C ALA A 120 -1.38 1.98 -25.93
N VAL A 121 -1.00 2.52 -27.09
CA VAL A 121 -0.11 3.70 -27.21
C VAL A 121 -0.75 4.94 -26.59
N GLU A 122 -2.03 5.19 -26.87
CA GLU A 122 -2.76 6.31 -26.27
C GLU A 122 -2.83 6.17 -24.75
N HIS A 123 -3.13 4.97 -24.24
CA HIS A 123 -3.17 4.69 -22.80
C HIS A 123 -1.84 5.04 -22.12
N VAL A 124 -0.71 4.50 -22.60
CA VAL A 124 0.60 4.77 -21.98
C VAL A 124 1.03 6.24 -22.11
N ALA A 125 0.61 6.93 -23.17
CA ALA A 125 0.94 8.34 -23.37
C ALA A 125 0.11 9.29 -22.48
N THR A 126 -1.03 8.83 -21.97
CA THR A 126 -2.00 9.67 -21.24
C THR A 126 -2.19 9.27 -19.78
N THR A 127 -1.83 8.04 -19.41
CA THR A 127 -1.78 7.60 -18.01
C THR A 127 -0.82 8.46 -17.20
N ARG A 128 -1.16 8.69 -15.93
CA ARG A 128 -0.33 9.47 -14.99
C ARG A 128 0.65 8.61 -14.19
N ALA A 129 0.84 7.37 -14.62
CA ALA A 129 1.45 6.29 -13.87
C ALA A 129 0.73 5.98 -12.55
N LYS A 130 0.35 4.72 -12.37
CA LYS A 130 -0.20 4.22 -11.12
C LYS A 130 0.94 3.62 -10.30
N ALA A 131 0.88 3.81 -8.98
CA ALA A 131 1.82 3.16 -8.07
C ALA A 131 1.62 1.64 -8.00
N GLN A 132 0.38 1.19 -8.18
CA GLN A 132 -0.03 -0.21 -8.21
C GLN A 132 -1.23 -0.41 -9.13
N ASP A 133 -1.28 -1.58 -9.77
CA ASP A 133 -2.37 -1.98 -10.68
C ASP A 133 -3.48 -2.77 -9.98
N PHE A 134 -3.34 -3.01 -8.67
CA PHE A 134 -4.27 -3.74 -7.84
C PHE A 134 -4.85 -2.86 -6.72
N PRO A 135 -6.06 -3.17 -6.22
CA PRO A 135 -6.73 -2.41 -5.17
C PRO A 135 -5.98 -2.42 -3.83
#